data_AF-A0A2V8EZP4-F1
#
_entry.id   AF-A0A2V8EZP4-F1
#
_cell.length_a   1.000
_cell.length_b   1.000
_cell.length_c   1.000
_cell.angle_alpha   90.00
_cell.angle_beta   90.00
_cell.angle_gamma   90.00
#
_symmetry.space_group_name_H-M   'P 1'
#
loop_
_entity.id
_entity.type
_entity.pdbx_description
1 polymer ?
#
loop_
_entity_poly.entity_id
_entity_poly.type
_entity_poly.pdbx_seq_one_letter_code
_entity_poly.pdbx_strand_id
1 'polypeptide(L)'
;MNVANGDVIWKKDYVTDYGADRLKWAFDWGFASSPIVDGGRLICLVGGRPDAKVVAFDKMTGREIWRALSSDSDLGVAQPIIITAGGSRQLIIWYPGAVASLDPITGKTYWEQPTKSAPR
;
A
#
# COMPACT_ATOMS: atom_id res chain seq x y z
N MET A 1 0.49 -8.69 16.50
CA MET A 1 1.02 -9.72 17.41
C MET A 1 0.62 -9.34 18.82
N ASN A 2 0.29 -10.30 19.67
CA ASN A 2 0.02 -10.04 21.09
C ASN A 2 1.35 -9.68 21.78
N VAL A 3 1.36 -8.56 22.48
CA VAL A 3 2.57 -7.99 23.10
C VAL A 3 3.12 -8.85 24.24
N ALA A 4 2.28 -9.66 24.88
CA ALA A 4 2.67 -10.44 26.05
C ALA A 4 3.35 -11.77 25.68
N ASN A 5 2.90 -12.41 24.59
CA ASN A 5 3.30 -13.78 24.28
C ASN A 5 3.78 -13.99 22.83
N GLY A 6 3.71 -12.97 21.98
CA GLY A 6 4.17 -13.09 20.59
C GLY A 6 3.16 -13.78 19.67
N ASP A 7 1.95 -14.09 20.13
CA ASP A 7 0.96 -14.77 19.30
C ASP A 7 0.50 -13.89 18.13
N VAL A 8 0.30 -14.51 16.98
CA VAL A 8 -0.27 -13.85 15.81
C VAL A 8 -1.74 -13.57 16.06
N ILE A 9 -2.14 -12.29 16.10
CA ILE A 9 -3.54 -11.87 16.26
C ILE A 9 -4.28 -12.00 14.92
N TRP A 10 -3.62 -11.59 13.83
CA TRP A 10 -4.11 -11.73 12.47
C TRP A 10 -2.92 -11.70 11.51
N LYS A 11 -3.12 -12.25 10.31
CA LYS A 11 -2.14 -12.29 9.22
C LYS A 11 -2.87 -12.06 7.89
N LYS A 12 -2.15 -11.49 6.92
CA LYS A 12 -2.55 -11.44 5.51
C LYS A 12 -1.50 -12.08 4.64
N ASP A 13 -1.93 -12.87 3.66
CA ASP A 13 -1.09 -13.35 2.57
C ASP A 13 -1.51 -12.63 1.30
N TYR A 14 -0.72 -11.66 0.85
CA TYR A 14 -1.07 -10.85 -0.31
C TYR A 14 -1.23 -11.67 -1.61
N VAL A 15 -0.58 -12.83 -1.72
CA VAL A 15 -0.72 -13.69 -2.91
C VAL A 15 -2.08 -14.37 -2.90
N THR A 16 -2.42 -15.04 -1.79
CA THR A 16 -3.68 -15.78 -1.69
C THR A 16 -4.89 -14.86 -1.53
N ASP A 17 -4.77 -13.80 -0.74
CA ASP A 17 -5.89 -12.92 -0.37
C ASP A 17 -6.19 -11.88 -1.47
N TYR A 18 -5.17 -11.48 -2.24
CA TYR A 18 -5.25 -10.35 -3.18
C TYR A 18 -4.75 -10.67 -4.59
N GLY A 19 -4.27 -11.89 -4.86
CA GLY A 19 -3.70 -12.23 -6.16
C GLY A 19 -2.45 -11.42 -6.51
N ALA A 20 -1.68 -10.98 -5.50
CA ALA A 20 -0.41 -10.32 -5.72
C ALA A 20 0.58 -11.29 -6.37
N ASP A 21 1.28 -10.84 -7.40
CA ASP A 21 2.25 -11.64 -8.13
C ASP A 21 3.67 -11.22 -7.71
N ARG A 22 4.30 -12.05 -6.88
CA ARG A 22 5.66 -11.80 -6.37
C ARG A 22 6.73 -11.84 -7.47
N LEU A 23 6.47 -12.53 -8.58
CA LEU A 23 7.42 -12.67 -9.68
C LEU A 23 7.27 -11.57 -10.73
N LYS A 24 6.09 -10.93 -10.81
CA LYS A 24 5.77 -9.88 -11.78
C LYS A 24 6.81 -8.76 -11.85
N TRP A 25 7.44 -8.43 -10.71
CA TRP A 25 8.35 -7.29 -10.59
C TRP A 25 9.81 -7.71 -10.37
N ALA A 26 10.13 -9.00 -10.55
CA ALA A 26 11.48 -9.54 -10.42
C ALA A 26 12.21 -9.24 -9.09
N PHE A 27 11.46 -8.98 -8.00
CA PHE A 27 12.02 -8.86 -6.66
C PHE A 27 12.15 -10.25 -6.04
N ASP A 28 13.37 -10.75 -5.86
CA ASP A 28 13.65 -11.94 -5.05
C ASP A 28 13.45 -11.67 -3.54
N TRP A 29 13.34 -10.39 -3.13
CA TRP A 29 13.15 -9.97 -1.74
C TRP A 29 11.69 -9.85 -1.28
N GLY A 30 10.71 -10.10 -2.15
CA GLY A 30 9.28 -10.06 -1.80
C GLY A 30 8.73 -8.65 -1.51
N PHE A 31 7.84 -8.54 -0.52
CA PHE A 31 7.17 -7.26 -0.18
C PHE A 31 8.03 -6.45 0.81
N ALA A 32 8.83 -5.52 0.27
CA ALA A 32 9.83 -4.78 1.05
C ALA A 32 9.37 -3.40 1.57
N SER A 33 8.18 -2.94 1.19
CA SER A 33 7.65 -1.66 1.70
C SER A 33 7.16 -1.80 3.14
N SER A 34 7.62 -0.92 4.03
CA SER A 34 7.11 -0.87 5.40
C SER A 34 5.72 -0.23 5.44
N PRO A 35 4.77 -0.80 6.19
CA PRO A 35 3.44 -0.22 6.34
C PRO A 35 3.49 1.02 7.24
N ILE A 36 2.45 1.85 7.15
CA ILE A 36 2.24 3.00 8.05
C ILE A 36 0.96 2.81 8.86
N VAL A 37 0.99 3.20 10.14
CA VAL A 37 -0.20 3.23 10.99
C VAL A 37 -0.77 4.65 11.01
N ASP A 38 -2.04 4.82 10.65
CA ASP A 38 -2.79 6.07 10.76
C ASP A 38 -4.10 5.87 11.52
N GLY A 39 -4.13 6.29 12.78
CA GLY A 39 -5.27 6.07 13.68
C GLY A 39 -5.59 4.58 13.85
N GLY A 40 -6.76 4.16 13.36
CA GLY A 40 -7.21 2.76 13.36
C GLY A 40 -6.75 1.94 12.15
N ARG A 41 -6.01 2.54 11.21
CA ARG A 41 -5.64 1.93 9.91
C ARG A 41 -4.17 1.51 9.91
N LEU A 42 -3.89 0.33 9.37
CA LEU A 42 -2.57 -0.08 8.91
C LEU A 42 -2.59 -0.06 7.37
N ILE A 43 -1.78 0.79 6.76
CA ILE A 43 -1.78 1.02 5.32
C ILE A 43 -0.54 0.37 4.72
N CYS A 44 -0.74 -0.51 3.75
CA CYS A 44 0.29 -1.37 3.16
C CYS A 44 0.33 -1.23 1.64
N LEU A 45 1.52 -1.40 1.05
CA LEU A 45 1.68 -1.74 -0.37
C LEU A 45 1.51 -3.25 -0.53
N VAL A 46 0.47 -3.66 -1.25
CA VAL A 46 0.02 -5.05 -1.42
C VAL A 46 0.29 -5.55 -2.84
N GLY A 47 0.08 -4.71 -3.86
CA GLY A 47 0.31 -5.08 -5.26
C GLY A 47 -0.69 -6.11 -5.83
N GLY A 48 -1.86 -6.25 -5.22
CA GLY A 48 -2.88 -7.20 -5.65
C GLY A 48 -3.93 -6.63 -6.62
N ARG A 49 -4.97 -7.42 -6.91
CA ARG A 49 -6.03 -7.09 -7.87
C ARG A 49 -7.44 -7.27 -7.27
N PRO A 50 -8.47 -6.60 -7.83
CA PRO A 50 -8.37 -5.35 -8.58
C PRO A 50 -8.02 -4.18 -7.66
N ASP A 51 -7.30 -3.18 -8.20
CA ASP A 51 -6.97 -1.91 -7.54
C ASP A 51 -6.47 -2.02 -6.10
N ALA A 52 -5.67 -3.05 -5.82
CA ALA A 52 -5.11 -3.32 -4.50
C ALA A 52 -3.60 -3.11 -4.47
N LYS A 53 -3.09 -2.07 -5.16
CA LYS A 53 -1.68 -1.69 -4.99
C LYS A 53 -1.47 -1.22 -3.55
N VAL A 54 -2.39 -0.41 -3.04
CA VAL A 54 -2.38 0.10 -1.66
C VAL A 54 -3.66 -0.35 -0.97
N VAL A 55 -3.53 -0.88 0.24
CA VAL A 55 -4.68 -1.37 1.02
C VAL A 55 -4.55 -0.87 2.46
N ALA A 56 -5.64 -0.31 2.99
CA ALA A 56 -5.77 -0.05 4.41
C ALA A 56 -6.54 -1.17 5.09
N PHE A 57 -5.94 -1.69 6.15
CA PHE A 57 -6.54 -2.67 7.04
C PHE A 57 -6.91 -2.00 8.36
N ASP A 58 -7.96 -2.48 9.00
CA ASP A 58 -8.18 -2.25 10.41
C ASP A 58 -7.02 -2.88 11.19
N LYS A 59 -6.27 -2.06 11.95
CA LYS A 59 -5.02 -2.51 12.57
C LYS A 59 -5.22 -3.59 13.63
N MET A 60 -6.42 -3.71 14.18
CA MET A 60 -6.73 -4.65 15.26
C MET A 60 -7.21 -6.00 14.72
N THR A 61 -7.88 -6.00 13.56
CA THR A 61 -8.57 -7.19 13.02
C THR A 61 -8.00 -7.67 11.69
N GLY A 62 -7.24 -6.84 10.98
CA GLY A 62 -6.76 -7.13 9.62
C GLY A 62 -7.87 -7.05 8.55
N ARG A 63 -9.08 -6.60 8.90
CA ARG A 63 -10.17 -6.42 7.93
C ARG A 63 -9.82 -5.27 6.99
N GLU A 64 -10.01 -5.47 5.69
CA GLU A 64 -9.87 -4.39 4.71
C GLU A 64 -10.87 -3.26 4.99
N ILE A 65 -10.39 -2.02 4.99
CA ILE A 65 -11.18 -0.79 5.11
C ILE A 65 -11.35 -0.15 3.73
N TRP A 66 -10.26 -0.01 2.99
CA TRP A 66 -10.26 0.48 1.62
C TRP A 66 -9.06 -0.06 0.86
N ARG A 67 -9.15 -0.05 -0.47
CA ARG A 67 -8.05 -0.32 -1.40
C ARG A 67 -7.99 0.77 -2.47
N ALA A 68 -6.82 1.00 -3.04
CA ALA A 68 -6.62 1.99 -4.09
C ALA A 68 -5.46 1.63 -5.03
N LEU A 69 -5.52 2.25 -6.21
CA LEU A 69 -4.53 2.23 -7.30
C LEU A 69 -4.38 0.86 -7.98
N SER A 70 -4.30 0.88 -9.32
CA SER A 70 -4.06 -0.32 -10.12
C SER A 70 -2.66 -0.89 -9.87
N SER A 71 -2.56 -2.22 -9.77
CA SER A 71 -1.29 -2.94 -9.66
C SER A 71 -0.68 -3.30 -11.02
N ASP A 72 -1.05 -2.60 -12.10
CA ASP A 72 -0.53 -2.89 -13.44
C ASP A 72 0.95 -2.55 -13.58
N SER A 73 1.37 -1.41 -13.02
CA SER A 73 2.78 -1.06 -12.86
C SER A 73 3.43 -1.79 -11.69
N ASP A 74 4.75 -1.68 -11.61
CA ASP A 74 5.54 -2.11 -10.45
C ASP A 74 4.99 -1.56 -9.12
N LEU A 75 5.09 -2.38 -8.06
CA LEU A 75 4.70 -2.04 -6.70
C LEU A 75 5.67 -1.02 -6.08
N GLY A 76 6.96 -1.10 -6.45
CA GLY A 76 8.03 -0.39 -5.78
C GLY A 76 8.27 -0.88 -4.35
N VAL A 77 9.25 -0.27 -3.69
CA VAL A 77 9.67 -0.61 -2.32
C VAL A 77 9.58 0.57 -1.35
N ALA A 78 9.14 1.73 -1.83
CA ALA A 78 9.08 2.92 -0.99
C ALA A 78 8.01 2.78 0.10
N GLN A 79 8.32 3.39 1.24
CA GLN A 79 7.39 3.49 2.36
C GLN A 79 6.36 4.59 2.09
N PRO A 80 5.06 4.35 2.36
CA PRO A 80 4.07 5.41 2.38
C PRO A 80 4.42 6.47 3.42
N ILE A 81 4.19 7.74 3.10
CA ILE A 81 4.30 8.83 4.07
C ILE A 81 3.01 9.63 4.10
N ILE A 82 2.72 10.26 5.24
CA ILE A 82 1.60 11.19 5.36
C ILE A 82 2.15 12.59 5.59
N ILE A 83 1.71 13.53 4.76
CA ILE A 83 2.05 14.95 4.88
C ILE A 83 0.77 15.79 4.98
N THR A 84 0.91 17.03 5.45
CA THR A 84 -0.16 18.04 5.35
C THR A 84 0.28 19.10 4.36
N ALA A 85 -0.45 19.22 3.26
CA ALA A 85 -0.17 20.19 2.19
C ALA A 85 -1.46 20.57 1.47
N GLY A 86 -1.55 21.80 0.94
CA GLY A 86 -2.75 22.26 0.23
C GLY A 86 -4.04 22.21 1.07
N GLY A 87 -3.92 22.39 2.40
CA GLY A 87 -5.05 22.33 3.32
C GLY A 87 -5.60 20.93 3.63
N SER A 88 -4.93 19.86 3.19
CA SER A 88 -5.37 18.48 3.39
C SER A 88 -4.25 17.56 3.88
N ARG A 89 -4.61 16.52 4.64
CA ARG A 89 -3.72 15.38 4.90
C ARG A 89 -3.67 14.50 3.65
N GLN A 90 -2.46 14.18 3.20
CA GLN A 90 -2.20 13.45 1.97
C GLN A 90 -1.33 12.24 2.29
N LEU A 91 -1.82 11.05 1.94
CA LEU A 91 -1.03 9.82 1.89
C LEU A 91 -0.28 9.79 0.57
N ILE A 92 1.03 9.97 0.63
CA ILE A 92 1.90 9.94 -0.54
C ILE A 92 2.42 8.54 -0.75
N ILE A 93 2.19 8.03 -1.96
CA ILE A 93 2.62 6.72 -2.43
C ILE A 93 3.52 6.95 -3.62
N TRP A 94 4.72 6.39 -3.59
CA TRP A 94 5.61 6.36 -4.74
C TRP A 94 5.76 4.93 -5.24
N TYR A 95 5.62 4.76 -6.54
CA TYR A 95 5.95 3.54 -7.25
C TYR A 95 6.56 3.88 -8.62
N PRO A 96 7.22 2.93 -9.30
CA PRO A 96 7.93 3.25 -10.54
C PRO A 96 7.10 3.88 -11.65
N GLY A 97 5.77 3.74 -11.64
CA GLY A 97 4.87 4.37 -12.60
C GLY A 97 4.42 5.80 -12.25
N ALA A 98 4.36 6.16 -10.96
CA ALA A 98 3.87 7.47 -10.53
C ALA A 98 4.19 7.81 -9.07
N VAL A 99 4.06 9.10 -8.74
CA VAL A 99 3.76 9.55 -7.38
C VAL A 99 2.25 9.76 -7.29
N ALA A 100 1.58 9.15 -6.33
CA ALA A 100 0.16 9.35 -6.07
C ALA A 100 -0.06 9.98 -4.70
N SER A 101 -1.09 10.81 -4.59
CA SER A 101 -1.60 11.31 -3.32
C SER A 101 -3.03 10.81 -3.12
N LEU A 102 -3.27 10.22 -1.96
CA LEU A 102 -4.57 9.69 -1.55
C LEU A 102 -5.06 10.37 -0.27
N ASP A 103 -6.38 10.37 -0.07
CA ASP A 103 -6.97 10.56 1.25
C ASP A 103 -6.62 9.36 2.16
N PRO A 104 -5.90 9.55 3.28
CA PRO A 104 -5.55 8.44 4.17
C PRO A 104 -6.76 7.78 4.84
N ILE A 105 -7.90 8.47 4.93
CA ILE A 105 -9.12 7.97 5.58
C ILE A 105 -9.91 7.08 4.63
N THR A 106 -10.03 7.49 3.36
CA THR A 106 -10.95 6.87 2.38
C THR A 106 -10.24 6.12 1.25
N GLY A 107 -8.94 6.35 1.04
CA GLY A 107 -8.19 5.81 -0.10
C GLY A 107 -8.46 6.55 -1.42
N LYS A 108 -9.32 7.59 -1.42
CA LYS A 108 -9.64 8.36 -2.62
C LYS A 108 -8.39 9.06 -3.16
N THR A 109 -8.10 8.88 -4.44
CA THR A 109 -7.01 9.61 -5.12
C THR A 109 -7.34 11.09 -5.22
N TYR A 110 -6.45 11.94 -4.71
CA TYR A 110 -6.48 13.38 -4.95
C TYR A 110 -5.82 13.73 -6.28
N TRP A 111 -4.63 13.16 -6.52
CA TRP A 111 -3.89 13.35 -7.76
C TRP A 111 -2.88 12.21 -7.96
N GLU A 112 -2.45 12.04 -9.21
CA GLU A 112 -1.40 11.12 -9.60
C GLU A 112 -0.52 11.81 -10.63
N GLN A 113 0.79 11.81 -10.39
CA GLN A 113 1.80 12.38 -11.25
C GLN A 113 2.66 11.24 -11.82
N PRO A 114 2.49 10.89 -13.11
CA PRO A 114 3.30 9.86 -13.75
C PRO A 114 4.79 10.21 -13.68
N THR A 115 5.61 9.19 -13.44
CA THR A 115 7.06 9.31 -13.59
C THR A 115 7.39 9.26 -15.09
N LYS A 116 8.38 10.05 -15.52
CA LYS A 116 8.97 9.87 -16.85
C LYS A 116 9.95 8.70 -16.79
N SER A 117 9.45 7.48 -16.93
CA SER A 117 10.34 6.36 -17.26
C SER A 117 10.83 6.52 -18.69
N ALA A 118 12.15 6.56 -18.91
CA ALA A 118 12.72 6.40 -20.24
C ALA A 118 12.19 5.09 -20.86
N PRO A 119 11.91 5.03 -22.17
CA PRO A 119 11.48 3.78 -22.80
C PRO A 119 12.54 2.71 -22.53
N ARG A 120 12.10 1.55 -22.06
CA ARG A 120 12.92 0.33 -22.09
C ARG A 120 13.14 -0.09 -23.53
#